data_AF-A0AAE0IZV9-F1
#
_entry.id   AF-A0AAE0IZV9-F1
#
_cell.length_a   1.000
_cell.length_b   1.000
_cell.length_c   1.000
_cell.angle_alpha   90.00
_cell.angle_beta   90.00
_cell.angle_gamma   90.00
#
_symmetry.space_group_name_H-M   'P 1'
#
loop_
_entity.id
_entity.type
_entity.pdbx_description
1 polymer ?
#
loop_
_entity_poly.entity_id
_entity_poly.type
_entity_poly.pdbx_seq_one_letter_code
_entity_poly.pdbx_strand_id
1 'polypeptide(L)'
;MATTTDHPKITLYWLNDSRAQRMVWLLEELGVPYDVKIFHRSKDMLAPAELDKVHPLGKSPIVTVQPSEPGAKEIVLAESPFIAQYLCDHFGKDTSLVPKKYKDGEEGKLGGETEEWMRYQHLLYYSEGSLMPPLLVALILSIISGPKIPFFIRPITSTVAGKVHNSFVVPNIEKHCAFLQQQLETWPNGGKYLCGDKLTAADILISFPLLNLPRAEALGGEGAKGKLNEKFPKVFEYVARLEEEEGYKRAEKKIEELEAK
;
A
#
# COMPACT_ATOMS: atom_id res chain seq x y z
N MET A 1 19.95 -18.99 33.30
CA MET A 1 19.78 -17.64 32.76
C MET A 1 19.27 -17.82 31.34
N ALA A 2 18.03 -17.40 31.08
CA ALA A 2 17.31 -17.70 29.85
C ALA A 2 17.93 -16.98 28.65
N THR A 3 17.97 -17.71 27.55
CA THR A 3 18.52 -17.38 26.23
C THR A 3 18.02 -16.04 25.70
N THR A 4 18.93 -15.10 25.45
CA THR A 4 18.67 -13.96 24.56
C THR A 4 18.33 -14.54 23.19
N THR A 5 17.07 -14.48 22.79
CA THR A 5 16.66 -14.95 21.48
C THR A 5 17.23 -14.01 20.42
N ASP A 6 18.05 -14.58 19.54
CA ASP A 6 18.85 -13.95 18.51
C ASP A 6 17.96 -13.50 17.32
N HIS A 7 16.92 -12.70 17.60
CA HIS A 7 15.99 -12.23 16.57
C HIS A 7 16.49 -10.95 15.90
N PRO A 8 16.41 -10.85 14.56
CA PRO A 8 16.83 -9.66 13.86
C PRO A 8 15.97 -8.47 14.30
N LYS A 9 16.58 -7.31 14.45
CA LYS A 9 15.87 -6.09 14.82
C LYS A 9 15.26 -5.45 13.58
N ILE A 10 13.94 -5.36 13.52
CA ILE A 10 13.19 -4.69 12.46
C ILE A 10 12.79 -3.28 12.92
N THR A 11 13.03 -2.26 12.10
CA THR A 11 12.58 -0.87 12.37
C THR A 11 11.83 -0.32 11.17
N LEU A 12 10.57 0.08 11.39
CA LEU A 12 9.77 0.84 10.42
C LEU A 12 9.99 2.33 10.63
N TYR A 13 10.43 3.03 9.58
CA TYR A 13 10.49 4.49 9.54
C TYR A 13 9.18 5.00 8.99
N TRP A 14 8.23 5.28 9.88
CA TRP A 14 6.85 5.58 9.56
C TRP A 14 6.65 7.08 9.37
N LEU A 15 6.05 7.47 8.24
CA LEU A 15 5.64 8.84 7.94
C LEU A 15 4.11 8.91 7.93
N ASN A 16 3.52 9.90 8.60
CA ASN A 16 2.08 10.12 8.58
C ASN A 16 1.54 10.41 7.16
N ASP A 17 0.27 10.07 6.92
CA ASP A 17 -0.36 10.17 5.58
C ASP A 17 0.50 9.59 4.44
N SER A 18 1.04 8.38 4.61
CA SER A 18 1.95 7.78 3.64
C SER A 18 1.78 6.28 3.49
N ARG A 19 2.32 5.73 2.40
CA ARG A 19 2.36 4.29 2.14
C ARG A 19 2.95 3.44 3.28
N ALA A 20 3.56 4.04 4.31
CA ALA A 20 3.96 3.34 5.53
C ALA A 20 2.79 2.76 6.35
N GLN A 21 1.57 3.28 6.22
CA GLN A 21 0.41 2.68 6.91
C GLN A 21 0.24 1.19 6.58
N ARG A 22 0.33 0.82 5.30
CA ARG A 22 0.22 -0.59 4.90
C ARG A 22 1.40 -1.47 5.35
N MET A 23 2.54 -0.87 5.72
CA MET A 23 3.68 -1.62 6.28
C MET A 23 3.44 -1.95 7.75
N VAL A 24 2.72 -1.11 8.50
CA VAL A 24 2.24 -1.46 9.84
C VAL A 24 1.37 -2.71 9.73
N TRP A 25 0.39 -2.71 8.82
CA TRP A 25 -0.47 -3.88 8.60
C TRP A 25 0.32 -5.13 8.18
N LEU A 26 1.22 -5.02 7.22
CA LEU A 26 2.07 -6.15 6.83
C LEU A 26 2.85 -6.74 8.02
N LEU A 27 3.44 -5.90 8.86
CA LEU A 27 4.22 -6.35 10.02
C LEU A 27 3.32 -6.99 11.09
N GLU A 28 2.09 -6.49 11.28
CA GLU A 28 1.09 -7.08 12.18
C GLU A 28 0.58 -8.44 11.68
N GLU A 29 0.50 -8.68 10.36
CA GLU A 29 0.17 -9.99 9.78
C GLU A 29 1.33 -10.97 9.82
N LEU A 30 2.57 -10.49 9.68
CA LEU A 30 3.78 -11.30 9.83
C LEU A 30 4.01 -11.73 11.29
N GLY A 31 3.42 -11.03 12.26
CA GLY A 31 3.55 -11.34 13.68
C GLY A 31 4.98 -11.16 14.22
N VAL A 32 5.82 -10.40 13.52
CA VAL A 32 7.20 -10.13 13.92
C VAL A 32 7.29 -8.94 14.88
N PRO A 33 8.20 -8.93 15.86
CA PRO A 33 8.47 -7.75 16.66
C PRO A 33 9.17 -6.68 15.81
N TYR A 34 8.75 -5.42 15.93
CA TYR A 34 9.36 -4.30 15.23
C TYR A 34 9.27 -3.00 16.03
N ASP A 35 10.27 -2.14 15.85
CA ASP A 35 10.28 -0.77 16.35
C ASP A 35 9.67 0.17 15.29
N VAL A 36 9.11 1.29 15.74
CA VAL A 36 8.65 2.37 14.85
C VAL A 36 9.38 3.66 15.18
N LYS A 37 10.01 4.26 14.17
CA LYS A 37 10.51 5.64 14.22
C LYS A 37 9.54 6.54 13.49
N ILE A 38 8.99 7.51 14.20
CA ILE A 38 7.91 8.39 13.72
C ILE A 38 8.50 9.62 13.05
N PHE A 39 7.98 9.92 11.86
CA PHE A 39 8.25 11.14 11.11
C PHE A 39 6.93 11.80 10.76
N HIS A 40 6.93 13.14 10.79
CA HIS A 40 5.78 13.94 10.41
C HIS A 40 6.08 14.73 9.14
N ARG A 41 5.08 14.83 8.26
CA ARG A 41 5.16 15.67 7.07
C ARG A 41 5.38 17.13 7.50
N SER A 42 6.24 17.80 6.75
CA SER A 42 6.41 19.25 6.86
C SER A 42 5.13 20.00 6.50
N LYS A 43 5.10 21.31 6.78
CA LYS A 43 3.96 22.16 6.41
C LYS A 43 3.63 22.05 4.92
N ASP A 44 4.60 21.78 4.05
CA ASP A 44 4.41 21.64 2.60
C ASP A 44 4.00 20.23 2.15
N MET A 45 3.59 19.38 3.10
CA MET A 45 3.21 17.99 2.89
C MET A 45 4.36 17.11 2.38
N LEU A 46 5.60 17.58 2.41
CA LEU A 46 6.78 16.80 2.04
C LEU A 46 7.33 16.02 3.24
N ALA A 47 8.03 14.92 2.97
CA ALA A 47 8.80 14.22 3.98
C ALA A 47 9.87 15.15 4.58
N PRO A 48 10.17 15.04 5.88
CA PRO A 48 11.19 15.85 6.52
C PRO A 48 12.60 15.40 6.08
N ALA A 49 13.56 16.33 6.05
CA ALA A 49 14.93 16.07 5.56
C ALA A 49 15.69 15.03 6.41
N GLU A 50 15.26 14.80 7.65
CA GLU A 50 15.78 13.74 8.50
C GLU A 50 15.59 12.34 7.91
N LEU A 51 14.59 12.14 7.03
CA LEU A 51 14.36 10.86 6.37
C LEU A 51 15.46 10.53 5.34
N ASP A 52 16.14 11.56 4.79
CA ASP A 52 17.27 11.38 3.85
C ASP A 52 18.46 10.69 4.53
N LYS A 53 18.57 10.81 5.86
CA LYS A 53 19.61 10.14 6.66
C LYS A 53 19.39 8.63 6.75
N VAL A 54 18.18 8.16 6.45
CA VAL A 54 17.83 6.74 6.45
C VAL A 54 18.00 6.15 5.06
N HIS A 55 17.47 6.83 4.04
CA HIS A 55 17.65 6.46 2.65
C HIS A 55 17.75 7.71 1.77
N PRO A 56 18.71 7.81 0.82
CA PRO A 56 19.01 9.04 0.08
C PRO A 56 17.86 9.68 -0.71
N LEU A 57 16.81 8.92 -1.02
CA LEU A 57 15.62 9.45 -1.73
C LEU A 57 14.59 10.11 -0.79
N GLY A 58 14.71 9.95 0.53
CA GLY A 58 13.80 10.55 1.49
C GLY A 58 12.33 10.16 1.30
N LYS A 59 12.07 8.96 0.76
CA LYS A 59 10.71 8.46 0.48
C LYS A 59 10.28 7.49 1.56
N SER A 60 8.97 7.44 1.80
CA SER A 60 8.34 6.51 2.74
C SER A 60 7.49 5.49 1.97
N PRO A 61 7.43 4.22 2.39
CA PRO A 61 8.07 3.66 3.59
C PRO A 61 9.54 3.28 3.42
N ILE A 62 10.24 3.20 4.55
CA ILE A 62 11.54 2.55 4.69
C ILE A 62 11.47 1.59 5.87
N VAL A 63 12.02 0.39 5.70
CA VAL A 63 12.21 -0.58 6.78
C VAL A 63 13.71 -0.89 6.86
N THR A 64 14.25 -0.95 8.07
CA THR A 64 15.58 -1.54 8.28
C THR A 64 15.49 -2.86 9.01
N VAL A 65 16.38 -3.78 8.65
CA VAL A 65 16.55 -5.07 9.31
C VAL A 65 18.02 -5.17 9.71
N GLN A 66 18.28 -5.26 11.01
CA GLN A 66 19.60 -5.57 11.54
C GLN A 66 19.65 -7.07 11.88
N PRO A 67 20.39 -7.88 11.10
CA PRO A 67 20.59 -9.28 11.44
C PRO A 67 21.30 -9.40 12.79
N SER A 68 21.00 -10.47 13.51
CA SER A 68 21.54 -10.74 14.84
C SER A 68 23.01 -11.21 14.80
N GLU A 69 23.46 -11.68 13.63
CA GLU A 69 24.84 -12.11 13.40
C GLU A 69 25.84 -10.97 13.70
N PRO A 70 26.86 -11.21 14.55
CA PRO A 70 27.87 -10.22 14.87
C PRO A 70 28.61 -9.71 13.62
N GLY A 71 28.62 -8.38 13.44
CA GLY A 71 29.27 -7.74 12.29
C GLY A 71 28.42 -7.72 11.01
N ALA A 72 27.20 -8.26 11.03
CA ALA A 72 26.27 -8.12 9.92
C ALA A 72 25.88 -6.65 9.72
N LYS A 73 25.86 -6.23 8.46
CA LYS A 73 25.44 -4.88 8.09
C LYS A 73 23.92 -4.75 8.18
N GLU A 74 23.45 -3.61 8.66
CA GLU A 74 22.03 -3.24 8.57
C GLU A 74 21.58 -3.24 7.11
N ILE A 75 20.41 -3.82 6.87
CA ILE A 75 19.78 -3.88 5.55
C ILE A 75 18.74 -2.78 5.51
N VAL A 76 18.86 -1.85 4.56
CA VAL A 76 17.90 -0.77 4.33
C VAL A 76 17.01 -1.14 3.15
N LEU A 77 15.71 -1.25 3.39
CA LEU A 77 14.72 -1.62 2.40
C LEU A 77 13.84 -0.40 2.07
N ALA A 78 13.85 -0.02 0.80
CA ALA A 78 12.97 0.99 0.21
C ALA A 78 12.18 0.35 -0.95
N GLU A 79 11.08 1.00 -1.37
CA GLU A 79 10.05 0.45 -2.28
C GLU A 79 9.16 -0.60 -1.61
N SER A 80 7.87 -0.30 -1.46
CA SER A 80 6.98 -1.18 -0.71
C SER A 80 6.78 -2.58 -1.30
N PRO A 81 6.72 -2.78 -2.63
CA PRO A 81 6.70 -4.13 -3.19
C PRO A 81 7.95 -4.92 -2.78
N PHE A 82 9.13 -4.30 -2.83
CA PHE A 82 10.38 -4.93 -2.42
C PHE A 82 10.44 -5.19 -0.91
N ILE A 83 10.05 -4.22 -0.08
CA ILE A 83 9.93 -4.40 1.37
C ILE A 83 9.01 -5.59 1.68
N ALA A 84 7.83 -5.65 1.05
CA ALA A 84 6.88 -6.72 1.27
C ALA A 84 7.43 -8.08 0.87
N GLN A 85 8.04 -8.17 -0.31
CA GLN A 85 8.67 -9.40 -0.77
C GLN A 85 9.79 -9.86 0.18
N TYR A 86 10.72 -8.95 0.53
CA TYR A 86 11.83 -9.27 1.42
C TYR A 86 11.34 -9.76 2.79
N LEU A 87 10.36 -9.07 3.38
CA LEU A 87 9.84 -9.46 4.69
C LEU A 87 9.08 -10.79 4.62
N CYS A 88 8.27 -11.02 3.59
CA CYS A 88 7.56 -12.28 3.45
C CYS A 88 8.50 -13.46 3.18
N ASP A 89 9.55 -13.28 2.38
CA ASP A 89 10.52 -14.35 2.08
C ASP A 89 11.29 -14.80 3.33
N HIS A 90 11.56 -13.88 4.27
CA HIS A 90 12.34 -14.17 5.48
C HIS A 90 11.50 -14.44 6.74
N PHE A 91 10.30 -13.87 6.83
CA PHE A 91 9.46 -13.92 8.03
C PHE A 91 8.05 -14.46 7.79
N GLY A 92 7.66 -14.72 6.55
CA GLY A 92 6.30 -15.10 6.16
C GLY A 92 6.00 -16.60 6.06
N LYS A 93 6.95 -17.47 6.41
CA LYS A 93 6.86 -18.93 6.17
C LYS A 93 5.59 -19.59 6.72
N ASP A 94 5.12 -19.14 7.88
CA ASP A 94 3.94 -19.70 8.55
C ASP A 94 2.67 -18.84 8.30
N THR A 95 2.70 -17.98 7.29
CA THR A 95 1.58 -17.10 6.91
C THR A 95 1.00 -17.46 5.55
N SER A 96 -0.15 -16.89 5.19
CA SER A 96 -0.72 -16.98 3.85
C SER A 96 -0.27 -15.85 2.91
N LEU A 97 0.66 -14.99 3.35
CA LEU A 97 0.97 -13.73 2.66
C LEU A 97 1.62 -13.93 1.29
N VAL A 98 2.17 -15.12 1.03
CA VAL A 98 2.73 -15.54 -0.26
C VAL A 98 2.03 -16.83 -0.68
N PRO A 99 1.32 -16.86 -1.83
CA PRO A 99 0.71 -18.09 -2.33
C PRO A 99 1.76 -19.09 -2.82
N LYS A 100 1.36 -20.36 -2.93
CA LYS A 100 2.22 -21.43 -3.43
C LYS A 100 2.66 -21.12 -4.87
N LYS A 101 3.98 -21.08 -5.10
CA LYS A 101 4.53 -20.71 -6.41
C LYS A 101 4.20 -21.69 -7.52
N TYR A 102 4.53 -22.97 -7.34
CA TYR A 102 4.42 -23.99 -8.39
C TYR A 102 3.25 -24.94 -8.13
N LYS A 103 2.64 -25.45 -9.20
CA LYS A 103 1.76 -26.62 -9.12
C LYS A 103 2.58 -27.85 -8.72
N ASP A 104 1.95 -28.83 -8.10
CA ASP A 104 2.64 -30.04 -7.62
C ASP A 104 3.36 -30.77 -8.75
N GLY A 105 4.69 -30.92 -8.63
CA GLY A 105 5.52 -31.59 -9.63
C GLY A 105 5.85 -30.75 -10.88
N GLU A 106 5.55 -29.45 -10.86
CA GLU A 106 5.89 -28.50 -11.92
C GLU A 106 7.02 -27.52 -11.54
N GLU A 107 7.77 -27.81 -10.47
CA GLU A 107 8.87 -26.96 -10.01
C GLU A 107 9.92 -26.75 -11.10
N GLY A 108 10.25 -25.47 -11.36
CA GLY A 108 11.25 -25.09 -12.36
C GLY A 108 10.81 -25.23 -13.82
N LYS A 109 9.57 -25.67 -14.08
CA LYS A 109 9.01 -25.71 -15.45
C LYS A 109 8.47 -24.34 -15.82
N LEU A 110 8.73 -23.90 -17.05
CA LEU A 110 8.14 -22.67 -17.61
C LEU A 110 6.61 -22.81 -17.67
N GLY A 111 5.88 -21.92 -16.99
CA GLY A 111 4.41 -21.99 -16.89
C GLY A 111 3.90 -22.99 -15.85
N GLY A 112 4.80 -23.54 -15.03
CA GLY A 112 4.47 -24.41 -13.91
C GLY A 112 3.90 -23.66 -12.70
N GLU A 113 3.88 -22.33 -12.74
CA GLU A 113 3.37 -21.50 -11.66
C GLU A 113 1.85 -21.63 -11.47
N THR A 114 1.38 -21.45 -10.24
CA THR A 114 -0.05 -21.36 -9.93
C THR A 114 -0.62 -20.02 -10.40
N GLU A 115 -1.92 -19.99 -10.71
CA GLU A 115 -2.59 -18.73 -11.06
C GLU A 115 -2.53 -17.71 -9.91
N GLU A 116 -2.70 -18.18 -8.67
CA GLU A 116 -2.62 -17.35 -7.46
C GLU A 116 -1.26 -16.65 -7.35
N TRP A 117 -0.16 -17.37 -7.59
CA TRP A 117 1.17 -16.80 -7.56
C TRP A 117 1.42 -15.81 -8.70
N MET A 118 0.99 -16.14 -9.92
CA MET A 118 1.13 -15.22 -11.06
C MET A 118 0.40 -13.91 -10.81
N ARG A 119 -0.81 -14.00 -10.24
CA ARG A 119 -1.61 -12.84 -9.89
C ARG A 119 -1.00 -12.06 -8.73
N TYR A 120 -0.55 -12.74 -7.68
CA TYR A 120 0.19 -12.14 -6.56
C TYR A 120 1.40 -11.33 -7.04
N GLN A 121 2.25 -11.92 -7.87
CA GLN A 121 3.44 -11.23 -8.40
C GLN A 121 3.04 -9.99 -9.22
N HIS A 122 2.10 -10.12 -10.14
CA HIS A 122 1.63 -8.99 -10.92
C HIS A 122 1.08 -7.87 -10.02
N LEU A 123 0.19 -8.22 -9.07
CA LEU A 123 -0.50 -7.27 -8.21
C LEU A 123 0.44 -6.54 -7.25
N LEU A 124 1.48 -7.22 -6.77
CA LEU A 124 2.52 -6.63 -5.92
C LEU A 124 3.19 -5.42 -6.60
N TYR A 125 3.59 -5.56 -7.88
CA TYR A 125 4.17 -4.45 -8.65
C TYR A 125 3.13 -3.48 -9.19
N TYR A 126 1.95 -3.98 -9.58
CA TYR A 126 0.83 -3.18 -10.09
C TYR A 126 0.39 -2.09 -9.12
N SER A 127 0.40 -2.38 -7.80
CA SER A 127 0.01 -1.40 -6.77
C SER A 127 0.76 -0.07 -6.94
N GLU A 128 2.09 -0.12 -7.11
CA GLU A 128 2.90 1.09 -7.29
C GLU A 128 3.08 1.52 -8.74
N GLY A 129 3.29 0.57 -9.66
CA GLY A 129 3.61 0.86 -11.05
C GLY A 129 2.41 1.37 -11.86
N SER A 130 1.20 1.00 -11.45
CA SER A 130 -0.01 1.20 -12.27
C SER A 130 -1.12 1.91 -11.50
N LEU A 131 -1.44 1.47 -10.29
CA LEU A 131 -2.60 2.00 -9.56
C LEU A 131 -2.29 3.32 -8.84
N MET A 132 -1.17 3.43 -8.13
CA MET A 132 -0.80 4.68 -7.43
C MET A 132 -0.58 5.93 -8.30
N PRO A 133 -0.07 5.86 -9.55
CA PRO A 133 0.17 7.05 -10.39
C PRO A 133 -1.04 7.98 -10.58
N PRO A 134 -2.25 7.52 -10.98
CA PRO A 134 -3.41 8.41 -11.07
C PRO A 134 -3.81 9.02 -9.71
N LEU A 135 -3.61 8.30 -8.59
CA LEU A 135 -3.85 8.82 -7.24
C LEU A 135 -2.83 9.91 -6.86
N LEU A 136 -1.56 9.76 -7.28
CA LEU A 136 -0.55 10.79 -7.09
C LEU A 136 -0.89 12.06 -7.89
N VAL A 137 -1.36 11.92 -9.13
CA VAL A 137 -1.83 13.07 -9.92
C VAL A 137 -3.01 13.73 -9.20
N ALA A 138 -3.99 12.95 -8.73
CA ALA A 138 -5.11 13.47 -7.93
C ALA A 138 -4.61 14.28 -6.71
N LEU A 139 -3.65 13.74 -5.95
CA LEU A 139 -3.04 14.44 -4.83
C LEU A 139 -2.40 15.78 -5.25
N ILE A 140 -1.63 15.81 -6.34
CA ILE A 140 -1.01 17.05 -6.84
C ILE A 140 -2.09 18.08 -7.24
N LEU A 141 -3.15 17.64 -7.92
CA LEU A 141 -4.28 18.49 -8.31
C LEU A 141 -4.99 19.08 -7.07
N SER A 142 -5.10 18.31 -5.99
CA SER A 142 -5.66 18.78 -4.72
C SER A 142 -4.83 19.89 -4.09
N ILE A 143 -3.50 19.82 -4.20
CA ILE A 143 -2.58 20.82 -3.63
C ILE A 143 -2.71 22.16 -4.39
N ILE A 144 -2.71 22.13 -5.72
CA ILE A 144 -2.80 23.34 -6.56
C ILE A 144 -4.22 23.94 -6.64
N SER A 145 -5.21 23.23 -6.10
CA SER A 145 -6.58 23.72 -5.94
C SER A 145 -6.92 24.04 -4.48
N GLY A 146 -5.96 23.86 -3.57
CA GLY A 146 -6.15 23.94 -2.14
C GLY A 146 -6.17 25.38 -1.60
N PRO A 147 -6.40 25.53 -0.28
CA PRO A 147 -6.52 26.83 0.38
C PRO A 147 -5.20 27.63 0.43
N LYS A 148 -4.05 26.99 0.18
CA LYS A 148 -2.75 27.65 0.14
C LYS A 148 -2.52 28.49 -1.12
N ILE A 149 -3.31 28.27 -2.17
CA ILE A 149 -3.23 29.08 -3.39
C ILE A 149 -3.97 30.40 -3.17
N PRO A 150 -3.36 31.56 -3.48
CA PRO A 150 -4.00 32.86 -3.31
C PRO A 150 -5.38 32.94 -3.97
N PHE A 151 -6.37 33.49 -3.25
CA PHE A 151 -7.78 33.43 -3.65
C PHE A 151 -8.06 34.00 -5.06
N PHE A 152 -7.25 34.94 -5.53
CA PHE A 152 -7.41 35.58 -6.84
C PHE A 152 -6.90 34.74 -8.01
N ILE A 153 -5.98 33.78 -7.77
CA ILE A 153 -5.49 32.82 -8.79
C ILE A 153 -6.24 31.49 -8.69
N ARG A 154 -6.67 31.10 -7.49
CA ARG A 154 -7.30 29.81 -7.21
C ARG A 154 -8.43 29.41 -8.17
N PRO A 155 -9.36 30.29 -8.60
CA PRO A 155 -10.39 29.91 -9.57
C PRO A 155 -9.82 29.37 -10.88
N ILE A 156 -8.70 29.91 -11.35
CA ILE A 156 -8.05 29.48 -12.59
C ILE A 156 -7.39 28.12 -12.37
N THR A 157 -6.60 27.96 -11.30
CA THR A 157 -5.91 26.69 -11.02
C THR A 157 -6.89 25.56 -10.73
N SER A 158 -7.97 25.82 -9.98
CA SER A 158 -9.07 24.87 -9.75
C SER A 158 -9.77 24.47 -11.05
N THR A 159 -9.97 25.41 -11.99
CA THR A 159 -10.55 25.10 -13.30
C THR A 159 -9.65 24.16 -14.11
N VAL A 160 -8.34 24.44 -14.14
CA VAL A 160 -7.36 23.59 -14.83
C VAL A 160 -7.30 22.22 -14.17
N ALA A 161 -7.25 22.17 -12.84
CA ALA A 161 -7.22 20.92 -12.09
C ALA A 161 -8.47 20.07 -12.35
N GLY A 162 -9.67 20.68 -12.35
CA GLY A 162 -10.91 19.98 -12.69
C GLY A 162 -10.91 19.38 -14.09
N LYS A 163 -10.33 20.08 -15.09
CA LYS A 163 -10.18 19.53 -16.45
C LYS A 163 -9.28 18.31 -16.48
N VAL A 164 -8.08 18.40 -15.88
CA VAL A 164 -7.13 17.27 -15.82
C VAL A 164 -7.72 16.10 -15.02
N HIS A 165 -8.42 16.39 -13.93
CA HIS A 165 -9.09 15.38 -13.13
C HIS A 165 -10.11 14.60 -13.98
N ASN A 166 -11.00 15.30 -14.68
CA ASN A 166 -12.02 14.68 -15.53
C ASN A 166 -11.45 13.98 -16.77
N SER A 167 -10.41 14.52 -17.40
CA SER A 167 -9.86 13.97 -18.65
C SER A 167 -8.82 12.87 -18.43
N PHE A 168 -8.17 12.82 -17.27
CA PHE A 168 -7.08 11.88 -16.98
C PHE A 168 -7.33 11.06 -15.72
N VAL A 169 -7.58 11.69 -14.56
CA VAL A 169 -7.66 10.97 -13.28
C VAL A 169 -8.87 10.03 -13.25
N VAL A 170 -10.07 10.55 -13.51
CA VAL A 170 -11.32 9.79 -13.49
C VAL A 170 -11.26 8.58 -14.43
N PRO A 171 -11.01 8.72 -15.75
CA PRO A 171 -11.02 7.57 -16.65
C PRO A 171 -9.94 6.53 -16.32
N ASN A 172 -8.78 6.92 -15.81
CA ASN A 172 -7.77 5.96 -15.37
C ASN A 172 -8.22 5.23 -14.11
N ILE A 173 -8.72 5.93 -13.09
CA ILE A 173 -9.26 5.30 -11.87
C ILE A 173 -10.39 4.33 -12.22
N GLU A 174 -11.34 4.73 -13.06
CA GLU A 174 -12.42 3.85 -13.49
C GLU A 174 -11.91 2.60 -14.23
N LYS A 175 -10.88 2.74 -15.08
CA LYS A 175 -10.24 1.62 -15.75
C LYS A 175 -9.58 0.66 -14.75
N HIS A 176 -8.91 1.18 -13.72
CA HIS A 176 -8.33 0.37 -12.66
C HIS A 176 -9.40 -0.33 -11.82
N CYS A 177 -10.47 0.37 -11.43
CA CYS A 177 -11.59 -0.24 -10.72
C CYS A 177 -12.30 -1.32 -11.55
N ALA A 178 -12.49 -1.09 -12.85
CA ALA A 178 -13.04 -2.10 -13.76
C ALA A 178 -12.15 -3.35 -13.82
N PHE A 179 -10.83 -3.16 -13.95
CA PHE A 179 -9.87 -4.26 -13.92
C PHE A 179 -9.93 -5.04 -12.61
N LEU A 180 -9.90 -4.35 -11.46
CA LEU A 180 -9.93 -5.01 -10.15
C LEU A 180 -11.28 -5.70 -9.89
N GLN A 181 -12.39 -5.10 -10.30
CA GLN A 181 -13.71 -5.75 -10.26
C GLN A 181 -13.70 -7.05 -11.06
N GLN A 182 -13.11 -7.04 -12.27
CA GLN A 182 -12.96 -8.26 -13.06
C GLN A 182 -12.08 -9.30 -12.35
N GLN A 183 -10.95 -8.89 -11.74
CA GLN A 183 -10.10 -9.80 -10.96
C GLN A 183 -10.87 -10.43 -9.78
N LEU A 184 -11.73 -9.65 -9.13
CA LEU A 184 -12.66 -10.08 -8.09
C LEU A 184 -13.88 -10.85 -8.64
N GLU A 185 -14.01 -11.04 -9.94
CA GLU A 185 -15.06 -11.90 -10.52
C GLU A 185 -14.49 -13.22 -10.99
N THR A 186 -13.21 -13.23 -11.34
CA THR A 186 -12.49 -14.37 -11.89
C THR A 186 -11.44 -14.91 -10.93
N TRP A 187 -11.62 -14.75 -9.61
CA TRP A 187 -10.64 -15.22 -8.63
C TRP A 187 -10.36 -16.72 -8.76
N PRO A 188 -9.10 -17.16 -8.57
CA PRO A 188 -8.79 -18.57 -8.50
C PRO A 188 -9.52 -19.22 -7.31
N ASN A 189 -9.91 -20.49 -7.47
CA ASN A 189 -10.35 -21.37 -6.36
C ASN A 189 -11.52 -20.85 -5.49
N GLY A 190 -12.42 -20.02 -6.06
CA GLY A 190 -13.60 -19.51 -5.34
C GLY A 190 -13.29 -18.37 -4.35
N GLY A 191 -12.19 -17.66 -4.60
CA GLY A 191 -11.52 -16.74 -3.68
C GLY A 191 -12.33 -15.60 -3.07
N LYS A 192 -11.85 -15.16 -1.90
CA LYS A 192 -12.34 -14.04 -1.09
C LYS A 192 -11.49 -12.77 -1.31
N TYR A 193 -10.31 -12.89 -1.92
CA TYR A 193 -9.33 -11.82 -2.13
C TYR A 193 -8.87 -11.78 -3.59
N LEU A 194 -7.96 -10.86 -3.94
CA LEU A 194 -7.55 -10.69 -5.33
C LEU A 194 -6.78 -11.91 -5.86
N CYS A 195 -5.95 -12.52 -5.02
CA CYS A 195 -5.07 -13.62 -5.41
C CYS A 195 -5.68 -15.01 -5.22
N GLY A 196 -6.76 -15.16 -4.45
CA GLY A 196 -7.33 -16.47 -4.09
C GLY A 196 -8.24 -16.39 -2.85
N ASP A 197 -8.33 -17.46 -2.09
CA ASP A 197 -9.17 -17.59 -0.89
C ASP A 197 -8.57 -16.96 0.38
N LYS A 198 -7.26 -16.68 0.38
CA LYS A 198 -6.52 -16.12 1.51
C LYS A 198 -5.95 -14.72 1.24
N LEU A 199 -5.80 -13.95 2.30
CA LEU A 199 -5.13 -12.65 2.28
C LEU A 199 -3.65 -12.84 1.89
N THR A 200 -3.19 -12.03 0.94
CA THR A 200 -1.78 -11.98 0.53
C THR A 200 -1.18 -10.59 0.78
N ALA A 201 0.15 -10.49 0.74
CA ALA A 201 0.81 -9.19 0.82
C ALA A 201 0.42 -8.26 -0.35
N ALA A 202 0.00 -8.79 -1.50
CA ALA A 202 -0.50 -7.98 -2.62
C ALA A 202 -1.81 -7.25 -2.27
N ASP A 203 -2.72 -7.92 -1.55
CA ASP A 203 -3.96 -7.31 -1.04
C ASP A 203 -3.64 -6.16 -0.08
N ILE A 204 -2.71 -6.38 0.86
CA ILE A 204 -2.23 -5.35 1.80
C ILE A 204 -1.64 -4.15 1.04
N LEU A 205 -0.81 -4.38 0.02
CA LEU A 205 -0.23 -3.30 -0.76
C LEU A 205 -1.26 -2.50 -1.57
N ILE A 206 -2.28 -3.17 -2.12
CA ILE A 206 -3.35 -2.57 -2.92
C ILE A 206 -4.38 -1.84 -2.05
N SER A 207 -4.55 -2.25 -0.80
CA SER A 207 -5.49 -1.60 0.13
C SER A 207 -5.29 -0.08 0.21
N PHE A 208 -4.03 0.38 0.29
CA PHE A 208 -3.71 1.78 0.44
C PHE A 208 -4.25 2.68 -0.69
N PRO A 209 -3.97 2.41 -1.99
CA PRO A 209 -4.60 3.16 -3.06
C PRO A 209 -6.13 3.08 -3.04
N LEU A 210 -6.70 1.91 -2.73
CA LEU A 210 -8.15 1.71 -2.75
C LEU A 210 -8.87 2.51 -1.65
N LEU A 211 -8.33 2.52 -0.43
CA LEU A 211 -8.81 3.34 0.69
C LEU A 211 -8.75 4.84 0.37
N ASN A 212 -7.86 5.25 -0.55
CA ASN A 212 -7.72 6.64 -0.99
C ASN A 212 -8.55 7.00 -2.24
N LEU A 213 -9.30 6.06 -2.83
CA LEU A 213 -10.18 6.34 -3.98
C LEU A 213 -11.23 7.42 -3.67
N PRO A 214 -11.95 7.41 -2.52
CA PRO A 214 -12.94 8.44 -2.22
C PRO A 214 -12.34 9.85 -2.18
N ARG A 215 -11.09 9.98 -1.71
CA ARG A 215 -10.36 11.25 -1.67
C ARG A 215 -10.04 11.76 -3.08
N ALA A 216 -9.62 10.87 -3.99
CA ALA A 216 -9.38 11.23 -5.37
C ALA A 216 -10.68 11.57 -6.12
N GLU A 217 -11.77 10.85 -5.85
CA GLU A 217 -13.08 11.11 -6.42
C GLU A 217 -13.64 12.48 -5.99
N ALA A 218 -13.51 12.83 -4.71
CA ALA A 218 -14.03 14.08 -4.15
C ALA A 218 -13.46 15.35 -4.81
N LEU A 219 -12.34 15.26 -5.54
CA LEU A 219 -11.80 16.37 -6.33
C LEU A 219 -12.70 16.77 -7.50
N GLY A 220 -13.61 15.89 -7.95
CA GLY A 220 -14.65 16.21 -8.91
C GLY A 220 -15.80 17.04 -8.33
N GLY A 221 -15.74 17.40 -7.04
CA GLY A 221 -16.77 18.14 -6.33
C GLY A 221 -17.82 17.24 -5.67
N GLU A 222 -18.82 17.83 -5.00
CA GLU A 222 -19.84 17.07 -4.26
C GLU A 222 -20.60 16.08 -5.14
N GLY A 223 -20.92 16.46 -6.38
CA GLY A 223 -21.61 15.60 -7.33
C GLY A 223 -20.78 14.43 -7.88
N ALA A 224 -19.51 14.30 -7.49
CA ALA A 224 -18.67 13.16 -7.83
C ALA A 224 -18.67 12.09 -6.73
N LYS A 225 -18.93 12.46 -5.46
CA LYS A 225 -18.83 11.55 -4.32
C LYS A 225 -19.76 10.35 -4.46
N GLY A 226 -19.23 9.15 -4.28
CA GLY A 226 -19.97 7.88 -4.27
C GLY A 226 -20.15 7.22 -5.63
N LYS A 227 -19.81 7.88 -6.74
CA LYS A 227 -20.05 7.35 -8.10
C LYS A 227 -19.22 6.11 -8.41
N LEU A 228 -17.98 6.05 -7.93
CA LEU A 228 -17.11 4.90 -8.08
C LEU A 228 -17.68 3.70 -7.31
N ASN A 229 -18.25 3.93 -6.12
CA ASN A 229 -18.88 2.86 -5.34
C ASN A 229 -20.13 2.32 -6.06
N GLU A 230 -20.98 3.21 -6.56
CA GLU A 230 -22.16 2.82 -7.35
C GLU A 230 -21.79 2.02 -8.60
N LYS A 231 -20.69 2.39 -9.28
CA LYS A 231 -20.25 1.77 -10.53
C LYS A 231 -19.44 0.48 -10.33
N PHE A 232 -18.69 0.38 -9.23
CA PHE A 232 -17.78 -0.73 -8.94
C PHE A 232 -17.97 -1.29 -7.52
N PRO A 233 -19.19 -1.71 -7.15
CA PRO A 233 -19.53 -2.06 -5.76
C PRO A 233 -18.63 -3.17 -5.21
N LYS A 234 -18.25 -4.17 -6.02
CA LYS A 234 -17.36 -5.26 -5.58
C LYS A 234 -15.99 -4.80 -5.11
N VAL A 235 -15.46 -3.72 -5.69
CA VAL A 235 -14.17 -3.15 -5.26
C VAL A 235 -14.31 -2.56 -3.86
N PHE A 236 -15.41 -1.86 -3.59
CA PHE A 236 -15.67 -1.24 -2.29
C PHE A 236 -16.08 -2.27 -1.23
N GLU A 237 -16.83 -3.30 -1.60
CA GLU A 237 -17.08 -4.48 -0.74
C GLU A 237 -15.79 -5.21 -0.38
N TYR A 238 -14.85 -5.31 -1.33
CA TYR A 238 -13.53 -5.87 -1.08
C TYR A 238 -12.72 -4.98 -0.12
N VAL A 239 -12.74 -3.66 -0.28
CA VAL A 239 -12.09 -2.72 0.67
C VAL A 239 -12.68 -2.90 2.07
N ALA A 240 -14.01 -2.87 2.22
CA ALA A 240 -14.66 -3.06 3.51
C ALA A 240 -14.27 -4.40 4.16
N ARG A 241 -14.13 -5.46 3.35
CA ARG A 241 -13.65 -6.76 3.82
C ARG A 241 -12.20 -6.72 4.31
N LEU A 242 -11.31 -5.97 3.64
CA LEU A 242 -9.93 -5.80 4.09
C LEU A 242 -9.87 -5.06 5.44
N GLU A 243 -10.74 -4.07 5.65
CA GLU A 243 -10.82 -3.34 6.92
C GLU A 243 -11.30 -4.21 8.09
N GLU A 244 -12.01 -5.30 7.80
CA GLU A 244 -12.45 -6.27 8.80
C GLU A 244 -11.37 -7.27 9.22
N GLU A 245 -10.23 -7.34 8.51
CA GLU A 245 -9.13 -8.22 8.89
C GLU A 245 -8.54 -7.84 10.26
N GLU A 246 -8.30 -8.83 11.10
CA GLU A 246 -7.82 -8.59 12.46
C GLU A 246 -6.44 -7.92 12.49
N GLY A 247 -5.56 -8.22 11.53
CA GLY A 247 -4.28 -7.51 11.41
C GLY A 247 -4.44 -6.07 10.95
N TYR A 248 -5.47 -5.75 10.14
CA TYR A 248 -5.76 -4.37 9.75
C TYR A 248 -6.19 -3.57 10.98
N LYS A 249 -7.13 -4.10 11.78
CA LYS A 249 -7.60 -3.47 13.02
C LYS A 249 -6.46 -3.25 14.03
N ARG A 250 -5.55 -4.22 14.18
CA ARG A 250 -4.34 -4.05 15.01
C ARG A 250 -3.44 -2.94 14.48
N ALA A 251 -3.28 -2.85 13.15
CA ALA A 251 -2.47 -1.83 12.53
C ALA A 251 -3.06 -0.43 12.70
N GLU A 252 -4.36 -0.25 12.50
CA GLU A 252 -5.07 1.02 12.71
C GLU A 252 -4.93 1.48 14.16
N LYS A 253 -5.18 0.59 15.13
CA LYS A 253 -4.96 0.90 16.55
C LYS A 253 -3.52 1.36 16.82
N LYS A 254 -2.54 0.69 16.22
CA LYS A 254 -1.14 1.10 16.38
C LYS A 254 -0.86 2.44 15.71
N ILE A 255 -1.44 2.73 14.55
CA ILE A 255 -1.33 4.02 13.88
C ILE A 255 -1.91 5.13 14.76
N GLU A 256 -3.09 4.93 15.37
CA GLU A 256 -3.67 5.88 16.32
C GLU A 256 -2.72 6.16 17.51
N GLU A 257 -2.10 5.11 18.07
CA GLU A 257 -1.10 5.24 19.14
C GLU A 257 0.19 5.95 18.71
N LEU A 258 0.56 5.85 17.43
CA LEU A 258 1.72 6.55 16.86
C LEU A 258 1.40 8.03 16.61
N GLU A 259 0.20 8.35 16.12
CA GLU A 259 -0.23 9.74 15.88
C GLU A 259 -0.47 10.53 17.18
N ALA A 260 -0.74 9.85 18.28
CA ALA A 260 -0.90 10.48 19.59
C ALA A 260 0.42 10.94 20.25
N LYS A 261 1.59 10.64 19.66
CA LYS A 261 2.93 10.94 20.19
C LYS A 261 3.59 12.13 19.53
#